data_AF-A0A183BHE7-F1
#
_entry.id   AF-A0A183BHE7-F1
#
_cell.length_a   1.000
_cell.length_b   1.000
_cell.length_c   1.000
_cell.angle_alpha   90.00
_cell.angle_beta   90.00
_cell.angle_gamma   90.00
#
_symmetry.space_group_name_H-M   'P 1'
#
loop_
_entity.id
_entity.type
_entity.pdbx_description
1 polymer ?
#
loop_
_entity_poly.entity_id
_entity_poly.type
_entity_poly.pdbx_seq_one_letter_code
_entity_poly.pdbx_strand_id
1 'polypeptide(L)' 'MAFAYKDDKPQEVVPPVEDRIRITLTSQNVKSLEKVCEQLIRGAKDENLVVKGPVRMPTKILRITTRKTR' A
#
# COMPACT_ATOMS: atom_id res chain seq x y z
N MET A 1 -41.57 -39.35 -6.91
CA MET A 1 -41.29 -37.95 -7.28
C MET A 1 -41.82 -37.07 -6.14
N ALA A 2 -41.18 -37.01 -4.97
CA ALA A 2 -39.89 -36.37 -4.65
C ALA A 2 -39.93 -34.86 -4.88
N PHE A 3 -40.41 -34.10 -3.88
CA PHE A 3 -40.05 -32.70 -3.69
C PHE A 3 -39.24 -32.61 -2.41
N ALA A 4 -37.93 -32.42 -2.62
CA ALA A 4 -36.89 -32.41 -1.62
C ALA A 4 -36.93 -31.12 -0.78
N TYR A 5 -36.47 -31.25 0.46
CA TYR A 5 -36.24 -30.21 1.44
C TYR A 5 -35.54 -28.98 0.83
N LYS A 6 -36.08 -27.79 1.12
CA LYS A 6 -35.35 -26.53 0.96
C LYS A 6 -34.66 -26.25 2.29
N ASP A 7 -33.39 -26.62 2.37
CA ASP A 7 -32.44 -26.15 3.37
C ASP A 7 -32.08 -24.69 3.07
N ASP A 8 -32.84 -23.74 3.60
CA ASP A 8 -32.42 -22.35 3.65
C ASP A 8 -31.38 -22.19 4.76
N LYS A 9 -30.13 -22.57 4.47
CA LYS A 9 -28.99 -22.13 5.28
C LYS A 9 -28.89 -20.61 5.14
N PRO A 10 -28.88 -19.84 6.24
CA PRO A 10 -28.54 -18.44 6.16
C PRO A 10 -27.11 -18.33 5.61
N GLN A 11 -26.97 -17.72 4.43
CA GLN A 11 -25.68 -17.31 3.92
C GLN A 11 -25.08 -16.33 4.93
N GLU A 12 -24.01 -16.75 5.60
CA GLU A 12 -23.17 -15.84 6.38
C GLU A 12 -22.74 -14.71 5.45
N VAL A 13 -23.21 -13.50 5.76
CA VAL A 13 -22.80 -12.28 5.10
C VAL A 13 -21.34 -12.08 5.50
N VAL A 14 -20.42 -12.56 4.66
CA VAL A 14 -18.98 -12.29 4.81
C VAL A 14 -18.86 -10.76 4.86
N PRO A 15 -18.41 -10.16 5.97
CA PRO A 15 -18.25 -8.71 6.03
C PRO A 15 -17.27 -8.33 4.91
N PRO A 16 -17.52 -7.22 4.18
CA PRO A 16 -16.62 -6.81 3.10
C PRO A 16 -15.22 -6.67 3.67
N VAL A 17 -14.31 -7.52 3.22
CA VAL A 17 -12.91 -7.48 3.61
C VAL A 17 -12.35 -6.18 3.05
N GLU A 18 -12.12 -5.20 3.93
CA GLU A 18 -11.48 -3.95 3.54
C GLU A 18 -10.02 -4.22 3.15
N ASP A 19 -9.75 -4.31 1.84
CA ASP A 19 -8.39 -4.46 1.34
C ASP A 19 -7.59 -3.16 1.56
N ARG A 20 -6.69 -3.20 2.54
CA ARG A 20 -5.80 -2.07 2.87
C ARG A 20 -4.44 -2.26 2.22
N ILE A 21 -4.15 -1.43 1.22
CA ILE A 21 -2.87 -1.47 0.50
C ILE A 21 -1.86 -0.53 1.17
N ARG A 22 -0.61 -0.99 1.33
CA ARG A 22 0.52 -0.16 1.77
C ARG A 22 1.52 0.01 0.63
N ILE A 23 1.71 1.24 0.19
CA ILE A 23 2.68 1.59 -0.85
C ILE A 23 3.96 2.10 -0.18
N THR A 24 5.11 1.48 -0.50
CA THR A 24 6.42 1.94 -0.04
C THR A 24 7.20 2.47 -1.23
N LEU A 25 7.54 3.77 -1.21
CA LEU A 25 8.37 4.40 -2.23
C LEU A 25 9.80 4.54 -1.71
N THR A 26 10.78 4.01 -2.45
CA THR A 26 12.21 4.12 -2.11
C THR A 26 12.97 4.71 -3.29
N SER A 27 13.74 5.78 -3.05
CA SER A 27 14.63 6.38 -4.03
C SER A 27 15.82 7.03 -3.32
N GLN A 28 16.91 7.23 -4.05
CA GLN A 28 18.08 8.00 -3.56
C GLN A 28 17.85 9.51 -3.68
N ASN A 29 16.99 9.95 -4.60
CA ASN A 29 16.72 11.38 -4.85
C ASN A 29 15.43 11.83 -4.15
N VAL A 30 15.59 12.65 -3.11
CA VAL A 30 14.49 13.15 -2.27
C VAL A 30 13.53 14.03 -3.06
N LYS A 31 14.02 14.92 -3.93
CA LYS A 31 13.16 15.87 -4.67
C LYS A 31 12.19 15.15 -5.60
N SER A 32 12.67 14.15 -6.33
CA SER A 32 11.81 13.32 -7.19
C SER A 32 10.82 12.49 -6.38
N LEU A 33 11.25 11.96 -5.23
CA LEU A 33 10.41 11.12 -4.37
C LEU A 33 9.23 11.92 -3.79
N GLU A 34 9.47 13.14 -3.35
CA GLU A 34 8.43 14.03 -2.82
C GLU A 34 7.42 14.42 -3.90
N LYS A 35 7.89 14.78 -5.11
CA LYS A 35 7.00 15.09 -6.24
C LYS A 35 6.07 13.92 -6.59
N VAL A 36 6.60 12.70 -6.65
CA VAL A 36 5.80 11.50 -6.95
C VAL A 36 4.83 11.19 -5.82
N CYS A 37 5.27 11.33 -4.57
CA CYS A 37 4.41 11.11 -3.40
C CYS A 37 3.21 12.09 -3.39
N GLU A 38 3.44 13.36 -3.71
CA GLU A 38 2.37 14.36 -3.84
C GLU A 38 1.39 14.02 -4.94
N GLN A 39 1.87 13.60 -6.12
CA GLN A 39 1.00 13.22 -7.23
C GLN A 39 0.11 12.02 -6.89
N LEU A 40 0.65 11.02 -6.20
CA LEU A 40 -0.12 9.84 -5.75
C LEU A 40 -1.18 10.21 -4.70
N ILE A 41 -0.85 11.09 -3.75
CA ILE A 41 -1.81 11.55 -2.75
C ILE A 41 -2.93 12.37 -3.41
N ARG A 42 -2.62 13.18 -4.42
CA ARG A 42 -3.63 13.92 -5.18
C ARG A 42 -4.56 12.97 -5.95
N GLY A 43 -3.99 12.07 -6.75
CA GLY A 43 -4.79 11.10 -7.52
C GLY A 43 -5.66 10.19 -6.64
N ALA A 44 -5.14 9.78 -5.47
CA ALA A 44 -5.94 8.99 -4.53
C ALA A 44 -7.10 9.78 -3.90
N LYS A 45 -6.95 11.09 -3.71
CA LYS A 45 -8.02 11.96 -3.24
C LYS A 45 -9.08 12.22 -4.32
N ASP A 46 -8.65 12.33 -5.57
CA ASP A 46 -9.56 12.50 -6.71
C ASP A 46 -10.49 11.27 -6.87
N GLU A 47 -9.95 10.07 -6.62
CA GLU A 47 -10.70 8.80 -6.59
C GLU A 47 -11.42 8.53 -5.25
N ASN A 48 -11.46 9.50 -4.33
CA ASN A 48 -12.13 9.41 -3.02
C ASN A 48 -11.64 8.25 -2.11
N LEU A 49 -10.38 7.83 -2.26
CA LEU A 49 -9.78 6.80 -1.39
C LEU A 49 -9.32 7.40 -0.06
N VAL A 50 -9.48 6.64 1.02
CA VAL A 50 -9.01 7.04 2.35
C VAL A 50 -7.50 6.82 2.46
N VAL A 51 -6.73 7.90 2.43
CA VAL A 51 -5.26 7.85 2.50
C VAL A 51 -4.77 8.08 3.93
N LYS A 52 -3.97 7.14 4.44
CA LYS A 52 -3.07 7.41 5.57
C LYS A 52 -1.81 8.07 5.00
N GLY A 53 -1.54 9.31 5.41
CA GLY A 53 -0.49 10.15 4.85
C GLY A 53 0.91 9.51 4.80
N PRO A 54 1.87 10.13 4.10
CA PRO A 54 3.17 9.53 3.87
C PRO A 54 3.97 9.42 5.16
N VAL A 55 4.28 8.19 5.57
CA VAL A 55 5.16 7.92 6.71
C VAL A 55 6.60 7.90 6.21
N ARG A 56 7.41 8.87 6.66
CA ARG A 56 8.82 8.99 6.26
C ARG A 56 9.68 8.04 7.10
N MET A 57 10.38 7.12 6.43
CA MET A 57 11.41 6.29 7.05
C MET A 57 12.74 7.05 7.15
N PRO A 58 13.60 6.76 8.15
CA PRO A 58 14.94 7.35 8.23
C PRO A 58 15.78 7.08 6.98
N THR A 59 16.61 8.05 6.59
CA THR A 59 17.54 7.90 5.47
C THR A 59 18.69 6.97 5.85
N LYS A 60 18.94 5.96 5.03
CA LYS A 60 20.06 5.02 5.24
C LYS A 60 21.31 5.56 4.57
N ILE A 61 22.39 5.73 5.32
CA ILE A 61 23.71 6.09 4.80
C ILE A 61 24.51 4.80 4.59
N LEU A 62 24.80 4.46 3.34
CA LEU A 62 25.61 3.30 3.00
C LEU A 62 27.07 3.72 2.90
N ARG A 63 27.93 3.18 3.78
CA ARG A 63 29.36 3.48 3.78
C ARG A 63 30.16 2.24 3.37
N ILE A 64 30.80 2.31 2.21
CA ILE A 64 31.72 1.27 1.73
C ILE A 64 33.14 1.72 2.09
N THR A 65 33.86 0.92 2.89
CA THR A 65 35.26 1.16 3.24
C THR A 65 36.15 0.14 2.53
N THR A 66 37.01 0.60 1.61
CA THR A 66 38.00 -0.23 0.95
C THR A 66 39.41 0.27 1.24
N ARG A 67 40.39 -0.64 1.22
CA ARG A 67 41.81 -0.27 1.25
C ARG A 67 42.26 0.04 -0.17
N LYS A 68 42.71 1.27 -0.42
CA LYS A 68 43.33 1.65 -1.69
C LYS A 68 44.68 0.94 -1.81
N THR A 69 44.81 0.00 -2.74
CA THR A 69 46.12 -0.51 -3.16
C THR A 69 46.76 0.47 -4.13
N ARG A 70 48.10 0.47 -4.20
CA ARG A 70 48.82 1.21 -5.25
C ARG A 70 48.49 0.65 -6.62
#